data_AF-A0ABD5T6J5-F1
#
_entry.id   AF-A0ABD5T6J5-F1
#
_cell.length_a   1.000
_cell.length_b   1.000
_cell.length_c   1.000
_cell.angle_alpha   90.00
_cell.angle_beta   90.00
_cell.angle_gamma   90.00
#
_symmetry.space_group_name_H-M   'P 1'
#
loop_
_entity.id
_entity.type
_entity.pdbx_description
1 polymer ?
#
loop_
_entity_poly.entity_id
_entity_poly.type
_entity_poly.pdbx_seq_one_letter_code
_entity_poly.pdbx_strand_id
1 'polypeptide(L)'
;MSELLSLGTELEFADYVDWNETTNIKDYEVVFVDLLDLEKRKDEFLHSYVPAGYKRQYNLPNPKDVLRLLTSGGDLIVCLPTTTSVKPSEDQEWEPEEPIPDDALIRPGTPILNLFSWLPFGLEVSDEPGKSVDEGSIDDGWKWYFDGQFSWEISFKNHIPDEDSVEYQFHSLVSNRYGEALAAEIMVKSKGGMLPTGSESNQGTVYLLPLVKTGHSFDDVAEKVVDNFYPEVDLETVGRHPDWLSEYAAPREKELLGKIRELKMNLRRNG
;
A
#
# COMPACT_ATOMS: atom_id res chain seq x y z
N MET A 1 16.82 4.84 13.05
CA MET A 1 16.40 3.84 12.05
C MET A 1 15.15 4.42 11.48
N SER A 2 15.14 4.77 10.21
CA SER A 2 13.92 5.21 9.55
C SER A 2 13.01 4.00 9.45
N GLU A 3 11.83 4.09 10.06
CA GLU A 3 10.85 3.01 10.08
C GLU A 3 10.19 2.99 8.70
N LEU A 4 10.62 2.05 7.85
CA LEU A 4 10.10 1.83 6.50
C LEU A 4 9.10 0.67 6.54
N LEU A 5 7.93 0.85 5.90
CA LEU A 5 6.90 -0.18 5.76
C LEU A 5 6.63 -0.47 4.29
N SER A 6 6.45 -1.74 3.96
CA SER A 6 5.90 -2.18 2.69
C SER A 6 4.57 -2.91 2.89
N LEU A 7 3.54 -2.46 2.15
CA LEU A 7 2.19 -3.03 2.17
C LEU A 7 1.91 -3.73 0.83
N GLY A 8 1.64 -5.03 0.89
CA GLY A 8 1.29 -5.89 -0.25
C GLY A 8 2.45 -6.72 -0.78
N THR A 9 3.51 -6.05 -1.26
CA THR A 9 4.73 -6.69 -1.78
C THR A 9 5.87 -6.58 -0.77
N GLU A 10 6.58 -7.67 -0.50
CA GLU A 10 7.72 -7.69 0.42
C GLU A 10 8.92 -6.93 -0.17
N LEU A 11 9.54 -6.05 0.62
CA LEU A 11 10.78 -5.35 0.29
C LEU A 11 11.85 -5.75 1.29
N GLU A 12 13.05 -6.11 0.83
CA GLU A 12 14.10 -6.64 1.71
C GLU A 12 14.54 -5.64 2.80
N PHE A 13 14.30 -4.35 2.60
CA PHE A 13 14.72 -3.23 3.46
C PHE A 13 13.56 -2.58 4.22
N ALA A 14 12.37 -3.16 4.27
CA ALA A 14 11.23 -2.60 4.98
C ALA A 14 10.51 -3.67 5.80
N ASP A 15 9.84 -3.26 6.87
CA ASP A 15 8.88 -4.14 7.54
C ASP A 15 7.77 -4.48 6.54
N TYR A 16 7.34 -5.74 6.52
CA TYR A 16 6.36 -6.23 5.55
C TYR A 16 5.02 -6.52 6.22
N VAL A 17 3.93 -6.12 5.55
CA VAL A 17 2.56 -6.43 5.93
C VAL A 17 1.78 -6.84 4.68
N ASP A 18 1.16 -8.02 4.72
CA ASP A 18 0.28 -8.47 3.64
C ASP A 18 -1.12 -7.83 3.75
N TRP A 19 -1.89 -7.84 2.66
CA TRP A 19 -3.21 -7.22 2.60
C TRP A 19 -4.21 -7.77 3.60
N ASN A 20 -4.06 -9.01 4.06
CA ASN A 20 -4.95 -9.63 5.05
C ASN A 20 -4.55 -9.34 6.51
N GLU A 21 -3.45 -8.62 6.73
CA GLU A 21 -2.94 -8.27 8.05
C GLU A 21 -3.28 -6.82 8.42
N THR A 22 -3.23 -6.50 9.72
CA THR A 22 -3.48 -5.14 10.20
C THR A 22 -2.17 -4.49 10.62
N THR A 23 -1.96 -3.25 10.21
CA THR A 23 -0.78 -2.48 10.60
C THR A 23 -1.13 -1.06 11.03
N ASN A 24 -0.26 -0.47 11.84
CA ASN A 24 -0.38 0.90 12.29
C ASN A 24 0.54 1.82 11.48
N ILE A 25 0.13 2.16 10.25
CA ILE A 25 0.99 2.88 9.29
C ILE A 25 1.53 4.23 9.80
N LYS A 26 0.89 4.85 10.80
CA LYS A 26 1.30 6.14 11.37
C LYS A 26 2.54 6.08 12.26
N ASP A 27 3.02 4.89 12.58
CA ASP A 27 4.22 4.71 13.38
C ASP A 27 5.48 4.79 12.49
N TYR A 28 5.34 4.62 11.17
CA TYR A 28 6.42 4.62 10.20
C TYR A 28 6.73 6.02 9.65
N GLU A 29 7.94 6.20 9.12
CA GLU A 29 8.37 7.44 8.45
C GLU A 29 8.04 7.41 6.96
N VAL A 30 8.22 6.24 6.32
CA VAL A 30 8.01 6.06 4.88
C VAL A 30 7.24 4.77 4.65
N VAL A 31 6.13 4.85 3.90
CA VAL A 31 5.26 3.70 3.63
C VAL A 31 5.12 3.48 2.13
N PHE A 32 5.56 2.32 1.66
CA PHE A 32 5.35 1.85 0.29
C PHE A 32 4.07 1.02 0.20
N VAL A 33 3.25 1.27 -0.82
CA VAL A 33 1.96 0.61 -1.01
C VAL A 33 1.85 0.12 -2.46
N ASP A 34 1.72 -1.18 -2.66
CA ASP A 34 1.57 -1.79 -3.99
C ASP A 34 0.11 -2.08 -4.35
N LEU A 35 -0.66 -1.06 -4.78
CA LEU A 35 -2.05 -1.29 -5.17
C LEU A 35 -2.19 -2.19 -6.42
N LEU A 36 -1.14 -2.31 -7.22
CA LEU A 36 -1.12 -3.22 -8.36
C LEU A 36 -1.07 -4.68 -7.91
N ASP A 37 -0.38 -5.00 -6.82
CA ASP A 37 -0.44 -6.31 -6.17
C ASP A 37 -1.86 -6.63 -5.67
N LEU A 38 -2.50 -5.69 -4.96
CA LEU A 38 -3.87 -5.87 -4.48
C LEU A 38 -4.86 -6.11 -5.63
N GLU A 39 -4.70 -5.40 -6.75
CA GLU A 39 -5.51 -5.61 -7.95
C GLU A 39 -5.30 -7.01 -8.55
N LYS A 40 -4.05 -7.47 -8.66
CA LYS A 40 -3.73 -8.82 -9.19
C LYS A 40 -4.28 -9.92 -8.29
N ARG A 41 -4.21 -9.72 -6.97
CA ARG A 41 -4.66 -10.67 -5.94
C ARG A 41 -6.10 -10.44 -5.50
N LYS A 42 -6.88 -9.61 -6.22
CA LYS A 42 -8.27 -9.26 -5.86
C LYS A 42 -9.14 -10.49 -5.57
N ASP A 43 -8.92 -11.58 -6.28
CA ASP A 43 -9.69 -12.83 -6.19
C ASP A 43 -9.30 -13.68 -4.95
N GLU A 44 -8.18 -13.38 -4.29
CA GLU A 44 -7.84 -13.94 -2.97
C GLU A 44 -8.68 -13.33 -1.85
N PHE A 45 -9.19 -12.10 -2.05
CA PHE A 45 -9.82 -11.32 -0.99
C PHE A 45 -11.28 -10.92 -1.25
N LEU A 46 -11.69 -10.92 -2.53
CA LEU A 46 -13.03 -10.58 -2.98
C LEU A 46 -13.70 -11.83 -3.55
N HIS A 47 -14.92 -12.10 -3.11
CA HIS A 47 -15.71 -13.21 -3.61
C HIS A 47 -17.14 -12.76 -3.96
N SER A 48 -17.67 -13.31 -5.05
CA SER A 48 -19.02 -13.04 -5.53
C SER A 48 -20.11 -13.59 -4.60
N TYR A 49 -19.77 -14.57 -3.77
CA TYR A 49 -20.65 -15.18 -2.79
C TYR A 49 -19.94 -15.16 -1.44
N VAL A 50 -20.50 -14.48 -0.46
CA VAL A 50 -19.99 -14.51 0.91
C VAL A 50 -21.13 -14.75 1.90
N PRO A 51 -20.93 -15.61 2.90
CA PRO A 51 -21.93 -15.84 3.93
C PRO A 51 -22.26 -14.55 4.69
N ALA A 52 -23.47 -14.47 5.23
CA ALA A 52 -23.85 -13.41 6.14
C ALA A 52 -22.85 -13.31 7.31
N GLY A 53 -22.18 -12.14 7.45
CA GLY A 53 -21.19 -11.92 8.51
C GLY A 53 -19.73 -12.22 8.13
N TYR A 54 -19.46 -12.57 6.87
CA TYR A 54 -18.10 -12.67 6.35
C TYR A 54 -17.35 -11.35 6.53
N LYS A 55 -16.21 -11.40 7.22
CA LYS A 55 -15.33 -10.24 7.39
C LYS A 55 -14.49 -10.08 6.13
N ARG A 56 -14.22 -8.83 5.73
CA ARG A 56 -13.30 -8.53 4.64
C ARG A 56 -11.99 -9.26 4.88
N GLN A 57 -11.47 -9.91 3.84
CA GLN A 57 -10.18 -10.61 3.88
C GLN A 57 -9.00 -9.70 3.50
N TYR A 58 -9.26 -8.41 3.27
CA TYR A 58 -8.24 -7.39 3.06
C TYR A 58 -8.43 -6.25 4.06
N ASN A 59 -7.33 -5.57 4.38
CA ASN A 59 -7.23 -4.44 5.27
C ASN A 59 -6.52 -3.30 4.53
N LEU A 60 -7.31 -2.38 3.97
CA LEU A 60 -6.77 -1.10 3.54
C LEU A 60 -6.46 -0.24 4.77
N PRO A 61 -5.45 0.65 4.70
CA PRO A 61 -5.17 1.56 5.80
C PRO A 61 -6.37 2.43 6.17
N ASN A 62 -6.45 2.84 7.44
CA ASN A 62 -7.48 3.77 7.87
C ASN A 62 -7.12 5.19 7.41
N PRO A 63 -8.02 5.93 6.72
CA PRO A 63 -7.75 7.31 6.31
C PRO A 63 -7.24 8.23 7.42
N LYS A 64 -7.70 8.02 8.67
CA LYS A 64 -7.23 8.81 9.82
C LYS A 64 -5.80 8.50 10.22
N ASP A 65 -5.35 7.26 10.07
CA ASP A 65 -3.96 6.91 10.34
C ASP A 65 -3.06 7.35 9.19
N VAL A 66 -3.54 7.30 7.94
CA VAL A 66 -2.83 7.92 6.79
C VAL A 66 -2.66 9.43 7.01
N LEU A 67 -3.72 10.12 7.42
CA LEU A 67 -3.64 11.55 7.67
C LEU A 67 -2.66 11.87 8.81
N ARG A 68 -2.61 11.03 9.85
CA ARG A 68 -1.65 11.19 10.95
C ARG A 68 -0.21 11.03 10.49
N LEU A 69 0.09 9.99 9.71
CA LEU A 69 1.39 9.78 9.06
C LEU A 69 1.84 11.06 8.32
N LEU A 70 0.98 11.55 7.43
CA LEU A 70 1.30 12.69 6.57
C LEU A 70 1.46 13.99 7.37
N THR A 71 0.60 14.22 8.36
CA THR A 71 0.69 15.43 9.20
C THR A 71 1.84 15.38 10.21
N SER A 72 2.38 14.20 10.54
CA SER A 72 3.63 14.06 11.32
C SER A 72 4.90 14.18 10.48
N GLY A 73 4.77 14.35 9.16
CA GLY A 73 5.89 14.53 8.25
C GLY A 73 6.37 13.26 7.56
N GLY A 74 5.62 12.15 7.68
CA GLY A 74 5.93 10.91 6.97
C GLY A 74 5.41 10.93 5.54
N ASP A 75 6.00 10.08 4.71
CA ASP A 75 5.71 9.99 3.29
C ASP A 75 5.07 8.66 2.90
N LEU A 76 4.23 8.72 1.87
CA LEU A 76 3.45 7.60 1.37
C LEU A 76 3.71 7.44 -0.13
N ILE A 77 4.33 6.33 -0.53
CA ILE A 77 4.65 6.02 -1.91
C ILE A 77 3.67 4.95 -2.40
N VAL A 78 2.72 5.36 -3.23
CA VAL A 78 1.66 4.48 -3.75
C VAL A 78 1.96 4.12 -5.20
N CYS A 79 2.25 2.85 -5.41
CA CYS A 79 2.32 2.28 -6.74
C CYS A 79 0.90 2.02 -7.26
N LEU A 80 0.55 2.65 -8.38
CA LEU A 80 -0.81 2.74 -8.87
C LEU A 80 -1.30 1.43 -9.51
N PRO A 81 -2.59 1.10 -9.33
CA PRO A 81 -3.24 0.03 -10.06
C PRO A 81 -3.52 0.44 -11.52
N THR A 82 -4.06 -0.49 -12.30
CA THR A 82 -4.56 -0.23 -13.66
C THR A 82 -6.01 0.25 -13.70
N THR A 83 -6.75 0.08 -12.61
CA THR A 83 -8.16 0.50 -12.50
C THR A 83 -8.46 1.18 -11.17
N THR A 84 -9.48 2.04 -11.11
CA THR A 84 -9.94 2.67 -9.86
C THR A 84 -10.60 1.69 -8.89
N SER A 85 -11.22 0.65 -9.43
CA SER A 85 -11.98 -0.29 -8.63
C SER A 85 -11.98 -1.68 -9.23
N VAL A 86 -11.93 -2.66 -8.33
CA VAL A 86 -11.87 -4.07 -8.68
C VAL A 86 -13.12 -4.80 -8.22
N LYS A 87 -13.46 -5.84 -8.96
CA LYS A 87 -14.55 -6.77 -8.68
C LYS A 87 -14.01 -8.19 -8.69
N PRO A 88 -14.60 -9.11 -7.92
CA PRO A 88 -14.26 -10.53 -8.04
C PRO A 88 -14.50 -11.01 -9.49
N SER A 89 -13.66 -11.93 -9.95
CA SER A 89 -13.84 -12.54 -11.27
C SER A 89 -15.16 -13.33 -11.35
N GLU A 90 -15.86 -13.26 -12.48
CA GLU A 90 -17.16 -13.93 -12.67
C GLU A 90 -17.05 -15.47 -12.61
N ASP A 91 -15.88 -16.00 -12.98
CA ASP A 91 -15.62 -17.45 -13.10
C ASP A 91 -15.09 -18.10 -11.80
N GLN A 92 -14.98 -17.34 -10.70
CA GLN A 92 -14.44 -17.89 -9.46
C GLN A 92 -15.55 -18.59 -8.66
N GLU A 93 -15.61 -19.91 -8.78
CA GLU A 93 -16.35 -20.76 -7.85
C GLU A 93 -15.61 -20.74 -6.49
N TRP A 94 -16.11 -19.92 -5.56
CA TRP A 94 -15.66 -19.98 -4.18
C TRP A 94 -16.29 -21.19 -3.50
N GLU A 95 -15.48 -22.18 -3.17
CA GLU A 95 -15.89 -23.30 -2.32
C GLU A 95 -15.52 -23.00 -0.87
N PRO A 96 -16.50 -22.86 0.04
CA PRO A 96 -16.19 -22.66 1.44
C PRO A 96 -15.55 -23.93 2.04
N GLU A 97 -14.57 -23.75 2.93
CA GLU A 97 -13.93 -24.88 3.64
C GLU A 97 -14.92 -25.69 4.49
N GLU A 98 -16.00 -25.06 4.94
CA GLU A 98 -17.12 -25.70 5.62
C GLU A 98 -18.43 -25.48 4.84
N PRO A 99 -19.32 -26.48 4.76
CA PRO A 99 -20.59 -26.33 4.07
C PRO A 99 -21.42 -25.21 4.72
N ILE A 100 -21.66 -24.15 3.96
CA ILE A 100 -22.50 -23.03 4.36
C ILE A 100 -23.94 -23.37 3.99
N PRO A 101 -24.90 -23.27 4.93
CA PRO A 101 -26.32 -23.42 4.62
C PRO A 101 -26.73 -22.47 3.48
N ASP A 102 -27.49 -22.96 2.50
CA ASP A 102 -27.92 -22.16 1.33
C ASP A 102 -28.65 -20.86 1.72
N ASP A 103 -29.32 -20.84 2.87
CA ASP A 103 -30.02 -19.69 3.45
C ASP A 103 -29.09 -18.66 4.11
N ALA A 104 -27.83 -19.01 4.35
CA ALA A 104 -26.77 -18.12 4.83
C ALA A 104 -25.92 -17.52 3.70
N LEU A 105 -26.01 -18.05 2.48
CA LEU A 105 -25.40 -17.48 1.27
C LEU A 105 -26.22 -16.29 0.78
N ILE A 106 -25.84 -15.09 1.21
CA ILE A 106 -26.34 -13.87 0.59
C ILE A 106 -25.61 -13.74 -0.73
N ARG A 107 -26.32 -13.60 -1.86
CA ARG A 107 -25.72 -13.00 -3.08
C ARG A 107 -25.53 -11.53 -2.77
N PRO A 108 -24.36 -11.05 -2.35
CA PRO A 108 -24.19 -9.62 -2.23
C PRO A 108 -24.25 -9.08 -3.67
N GLY A 109 -24.73 -7.85 -3.87
CA GLY A 109 -24.37 -7.15 -5.10
C GLY A 109 -22.84 -7.23 -5.23
N THR A 110 -22.33 -7.59 -6.41
CA THR A 110 -20.90 -7.84 -6.68
C THR A 110 -20.04 -6.82 -5.92
N PRO A 111 -19.27 -7.24 -4.90
CA PRO A 111 -18.53 -6.28 -4.08
C PRO A 111 -17.56 -5.52 -4.96
N ILE A 112 -17.68 -4.19 -4.98
CA ILE A 112 -16.78 -3.29 -5.69
C ILE A 112 -15.84 -2.69 -4.65
N LEU A 113 -14.55 -2.98 -4.78
CA LEU A 113 -13.52 -2.37 -3.96
C LEU A 113 -12.97 -1.14 -4.70
N ASN A 114 -13.14 0.05 -4.12
CA ASN A 114 -12.46 1.26 -4.58
C ASN A 114 -11.05 1.31 -3.96
N LEU A 115 -10.02 1.23 -4.80
CA LEU A 115 -8.61 1.12 -4.41
C LEU A 115 -8.03 2.43 -3.83
N PHE A 116 -8.72 3.55 -3.98
CA PHE A 116 -8.29 4.87 -3.48
C PHE A 116 -9.09 5.35 -2.26
N SER A 117 -10.11 4.60 -1.83
CA SER A 117 -11.03 5.00 -0.76
C SER A 117 -10.39 5.17 0.63
N TRP A 118 -9.15 4.72 0.80
CA TRP A 118 -8.39 4.81 2.04
C TRP A 118 -7.52 6.07 2.13
N LEU A 119 -7.35 6.80 1.03
CA LEU A 119 -6.65 8.08 1.05
C LEU A 119 -7.48 9.13 1.82
N PRO A 120 -6.83 10.06 2.54
CA PRO A 120 -7.52 11.03 3.39
C PRO A 120 -8.13 12.21 2.60
N PHE A 121 -8.16 12.15 1.28
CA PHE A 121 -8.68 13.18 0.40
C PHE A 121 -9.45 12.58 -0.78
N GLY A 122 -10.35 13.37 -1.36
CA GLY A 122 -11.06 13.00 -2.58
C GLY A 122 -10.14 13.16 -3.79
N LEU A 123 -9.86 12.05 -4.48
CA LEU A 123 -9.10 12.04 -5.71
C LEU A 123 -10.04 11.81 -6.90
N GLU A 124 -10.06 12.75 -7.85
CA GLU A 124 -10.77 12.56 -9.12
C GLU A 124 -9.88 11.79 -10.09
N VAL A 125 -10.19 10.51 -10.26
CA VAL A 125 -9.44 9.56 -11.11
C VAL A 125 -10.26 9.20 -12.36
N SER A 126 -9.60 9.11 -13.50
CA SER A 126 -10.17 8.64 -14.77
C SER A 126 -9.52 7.33 -15.21
N ASP A 127 -10.32 6.31 -15.54
CA ASP A 127 -9.88 4.99 -16.06
C ASP A 127 -9.83 4.99 -17.61
N GLU A 128 -9.05 5.88 -18.21
CA GLU A 128 -8.96 6.02 -19.68
C GLU A 128 -7.53 5.76 -20.17
N PRO A 129 -7.17 4.55 -20.64
CA PRO A 129 -5.77 4.25 -20.94
C PRO A 129 -5.20 5.08 -22.09
N GLY A 130 -3.94 5.47 -21.95
CA GLY A 130 -3.25 6.36 -22.88
C GLY A 130 -1.77 6.05 -23.06
N LYS A 131 -1.21 6.60 -24.14
CA LYS A 131 0.23 6.54 -24.47
C LYS A 131 0.85 7.91 -24.72
N SER A 132 0.02 8.96 -24.71
CA SER A 132 0.48 10.32 -24.96
C SER A 132 0.96 10.94 -23.66
N VAL A 133 2.27 11.12 -23.54
CA VAL A 133 2.91 11.91 -22.49
C VAL A 133 3.32 13.26 -23.07
N ASP A 134 3.24 14.30 -22.24
CA ASP A 134 3.97 15.54 -22.49
C ASP A 134 5.37 15.44 -21.86
N GLU A 135 6.38 15.09 -22.66
CA GLU A 135 7.76 14.94 -22.19
C GLU A 135 8.31 16.22 -21.53
N GLY A 136 7.80 17.39 -21.91
CA GLY A 136 8.18 18.66 -21.30
C GLY A 136 7.59 18.90 -19.91
N SER A 137 6.61 18.07 -19.51
CA SER A 137 5.97 18.14 -18.19
C SER A 137 6.62 17.24 -17.13
N ILE A 138 7.61 16.42 -17.52
CA ILE A 138 8.29 15.51 -16.60
C ILE A 138 9.11 16.33 -15.62
N ASP A 139 8.82 16.14 -14.33
CA ASP A 139 9.57 16.74 -13.24
C ASP A 139 11.03 16.30 -13.27
N ASP A 140 11.95 17.27 -13.06
CA ASP A 140 13.39 17.04 -13.16
C ASP A 140 13.89 15.93 -12.22
N GLY A 141 13.29 15.81 -11.03
CA GLY A 141 13.63 14.77 -10.04
C GLY A 141 13.17 13.37 -10.44
N TRP A 142 12.23 13.26 -11.38
CA TRP A 142 11.61 12.00 -11.79
C TRP A 142 11.97 11.56 -13.21
N LYS A 143 12.87 12.29 -13.89
CA LYS A 143 13.33 11.93 -15.24
C LYS A 143 13.88 10.51 -15.36
N TRP A 144 14.51 9.98 -14.31
CA TRP A 144 15.03 8.61 -14.28
C TRP A 144 13.92 7.55 -14.31
N TYR A 145 12.72 7.89 -13.86
CA TYR A 145 11.56 6.99 -13.80
C TYR A 145 10.75 7.02 -15.10
N PHE A 146 10.75 8.18 -15.77
CA PHE A 146 10.01 8.42 -17.02
C PHE A 146 10.92 8.46 -18.26
N ASP A 147 12.06 7.77 -18.24
CA ASP A 147 13.08 7.81 -19.31
C ASP A 147 12.74 6.98 -20.58
N GLY A 148 11.59 6.29 -20.59
CA GLY A 148 11.18 5.33 -21.62
C GLY A 148 9.80 5.55 -22.23
N GLN A 149 9.32 4.54 -22.97
CA GLN A 149 7.96 4.53 -23.50
C GLN A 149 6.95 4.33 -22.37
N PHE A 150 6.35 5.42 -21.94
CA PHE A 150 5.38 5.42 -20.85
C PHE A 150 3.95 5.29 -21.38
N SER A 151 3.17 4.40 -20.78
CA SER A 151 1.72 4.34 -20.96
C SER A 151 1.05 4.24 -19.61
N TRP A 152 -0.15 4.76 -19.53
CA TRP A 152 -0.92 4.84 -18.30
C TRP A 152 -2.30 4.25 -18.51
N GLU A 153 -2.87 3.75 -17.43
CA GLU A 153 -4.23 3.21 -17.44
C GLU A 153 -5.18 4.16 -16.66
N ILE A 154 -4.63 4.99 -15.76
CA ILE A 154 -5.36 5.99 -15.00
C ILE A 154 -4.72 7.39 -15.07
N SER A 155 -5.54 8.44 -14.98
CA SER A 155 -5.11 9.84 -14.83
C SER A 155 -5.86 10.56 -13.71
N PHE A 156 -5.30 11.67 -13.24
CA PHE A 156 -5.81 12.47 -12.13
C PHE A 156 -6.11 13.91 -12.58
N LYS A 157 -7.14 14.51 -11.99
CA LYS A 157 -7.32 15.96 -12.08
C LYS A 157 -6.46 16.68 -11.05
N ASN A 158 -5.88 17.80 -11.48
CA ASN A 158 -4.92 18.59 -10.70
C ASN A 158 -5.61 19.49 -9.66
N HIS A 159 -6.56 18.95 -8.90
CA HIS A 159 -7.22 19.69 -7.83
C HIS A 159 -7.72 18.77 -6.74
N ILE A 160 -7.34 19.09 -5.51
CA ILE A 160 -7.88 18.49 -4.30
C ILE A 160 -8.44 19.64 -3.46
N PRO A 161 -9.72 19.60 -3.06
CA PRO A 161 -10.27 20.63 -2.22
C PRO A 161 -9.64 20.57 -0.83
N ASP A 162 -9.31 21.74 -0.30
CA ASP A 162 -8.84 21.92 1.06
C ASP A 162 -9.88 21.48 2.10
N GLU A 163 -9.38 20.98 3.24
CA GLU A 163 -10.20 20.74 4.42
C GLU A 163 -9.94 21.78 5.52
N ASP A 164 -10.83 21.84 6.52
CA ASP A 164 -10.77 22.82 7.60
C ASP A 164 -9.46 22.75 8.40
N SER A 165 -8.82 21.57 8.47
CA SER A 165 -7.64 21.32 9.29
C SER A 165 -6.34 21.10 8.50
N VAL A 166 -6.43 20.98 7.17
CA VAL A 166 -5.33 20.54 6.30
C VAL A 166 -5.36 21.30 4.98
N GLU A 167 -4.19 21.63 4.47
CA GLU A 167 -3.96 22.18 3.14
C GLU A 167 -3.38 21.08 2.24
N TYR A 168 -3.94 20.95 1.03
CA TYR A 168 -3.44 20.02 0.02
C TYR A 168 -2.81 20.79 -1.14
N GLN A 169 -1.57 20.46 -1.47
CA GLN A 169 -0.88 21.03 -2.64
C GLN A 169 -0.60 19.90 -3.63
N PHE A 170 -1.33 19.91 -4.74
CA PHE A 170 -1.18 18.94 -5.82
C PHE A 170 -0.14 19.44 -6.83
N HIS A 171 0.89 18.63 -7.07
CA HIS A 171 1.89 18.81 -8.11
C HIS A 171 1.88 17.62 -9.06
N SER A 172 1.86 17.87 -10.36
CA SER A 172 1.95 16.80 -11.36
C SER A 172 3.41 16.49 -11.64
N LEU A 173 3.80 15.24 -11.45
CA LEU A 173 5.16 14.77 -11.77
C LEU A 173 5.34 14.52 -13.26
N VAL A 174 4.25 14.15 -13.93
CA VAL A 174 4.17 14.03 -15.38
C VAL A 174 2.70 14.11 -15.80
N SER A 175 2.44 14.77 -16.93
CA SER A 175 1.09 14.96 -17.46
C SER A 175 0.94 14.37 -18.87
N ASN A 176 -0.30 14.05 -19.24
CA ASN A 176 -0.64 13.82 -20.63
C ASN A 176 -0.75 15.15 -21.40
N ARG A 177 -0.89 15.07 -22.72
CA ARG A 177 -1.04 16.24 -23.60
C ARG A 177 -2.32 17.05 -23.36
N TYR A 178 -3.26 16.51 -22.58
CA TYR A 178 -4.50 17.19 -22.19
C TYR A 178 -4.39 17.88 -20.84
N GLY A 179 -3.24 17.79 -20.16
CA GLY A 179 -2.96 18.43 -18.88
C GLY A 179 -3.42 17.65 -17.65
N GLU A 180 -3.83 16.39 -17.81
CA GLU A 180 -4.15 15.50 -16.68
C GLU A 180 -2.87 14.86 -16.16
N ALA A 181 -2.74 14.76 -14.84
CA ALA A 181 -1.58 14.14 -14.21
C ALA A 181 -1.63 12.61 -14.37
N LEU A 182 -0.48 12.01 -14.67
CA LEU A 182 -0.29 10.56 -14.80
C LEU A 182 0.45 9.99 -13.60
N ALA A 183 1.30 10.82 -13.00
CA ALA A 183 1.88 10.63 -11.69
C ALA A 183 1.83 11.97 -10.95
N ALA A 184 1.69 11.92 -9.63
CA ALA A 184 1.47 13.11 -8.84
C ALA A 184 2.18 13.05 -7.50
N GLU A 185 2.50 14.23 -7.01
CA GLU A 185 2.97 14.50 -5.67
C GLU A 185 1.92 15.37 -4.97
N ILE A 186 1.46 14.93 -3.80
CA ILE A 186 0.45 15.65 -3.03
C ILE A 186 1.05 15.93 -1.66
N MET A 187 1.43 17.18 -1.44
CA MET A 187 1.90 17.63 -0.13
C MET A 187 0.71 17.93 0.77
N VAL A 188 0.79 17.44 2.00
CA VAL A 188 -0.26 17.55 3.00
C VAL A 188 0.28 18.33 4.19
N LYS A 189 -0.31 19.49 4.47
CA LYS A 189 0.16 20.39 5.53
C LYS A 189 -0.92 20.68 6.55
N SER A 190 -0.60 20.51 7.83
CA SER A 190 -1.54 20.89 8.91
C SER A 190 -1.71 22.40 9.02
N LYS A 191 -2.97 22.88 9.07
CA LYS A 191 -3.31 24.31 9.19
C LYS A 191 -3.27 24.83 10.64
N GLY A 192 -3.19 23.95 11.64
CA GLY A 192 -3.28 24.31 13.07
C GLY A 192 -2.27 23.57 13.93
N GLY A 193 -1.12 24.20 14.20
CA GLY A 193 -0.02 23.56 14.92
C GLY A 193 -0.28 23.39 16.43
N MET A 194 -0.17 22.16 16.90
CA MET A 194 0.56 21.86 18.13
C MET A 194 1.36 20.59 17.86
N LEU A 195 2.68 20.75 17.72
CA LEU A 195 3.61 19.66 17.48
C LEU A 195 3.42 18.58 18.55
N PRO A 196 3.31 17.29 18.20
CA PRO A 196 3.84 16.25 19.07
C PRO A 196 5.31 16.62 19.27
N THR A 197 5.77 16.75 20.52
CA THR A 197 7.15 17.09 20.83
C THR A 197 8.10 16.10 20.14
N GLY A 198 8.73 16.52 19.02
CA GLY A 198 9.69 15.70 18.29
C GLY A 198 9.73 15.83 16.77
N SER A 199 8.67 16.31 16.08
CA SER A 199 8.69 16.41 14.61
C SER A 199 9.13 17.81 14.12
N GLU A 200 10.10 17.88 13.22
CA GLU A 200 10.57 19.16 12.64
C GLU A 200 9.74 19.62 11.43
N SER A 201 8.92 18.74 10.82
CA SER A 201 7.96 19.08 9.77
C SER A 201 6.52 18.72 10.17
N ASN A 202 5.57 19.58 9.82
CA ASN A 202 4.12 19.31 9.87
C ASN A 202 3.58 19.00 8.46
N GLN A 203 4.45 18.43 7.63
CA GLN A 203 4.23 18.28 6.20
C GLN A 203 4.84 16.98 5.73
N GLY A 204 3.99 16.12 5.18
CA GLY A 204 4.34 14.86 4.54
C GLY A 204 3.71 14.80 3.16
N THR A 205 4.08 13.78 2.39
CA THR A 205 3.82 13.75 0.96
C THR A 205 3.25 12.42 0.52
N VAL A 206 2.27 12.45 -0.39
CA VAL A 206 1.80 11.26 -1.10
C VAL A 206 2.34 11.29 -2.53
N TYR A 207 3.11 10.28 -2.89
CA TYR A 207 3.54 10.03 -4.26
C TYR A 207 2.62 8.98 -4.90
N LEU A 208 2.05 9.33 -6.05
CA LEU A 208 1.19 8.46 -6.85
C LEU A 208 1.95 8.06 -8.12
N LEU A 209 2.48 6.83 -8.16
CA LEU A 209 3.45 6.39 -9.15
C LEU A 209 2.94 5.21 -9.99
N PRO A 210 2.82 5.35 -11.32
CA PRO A 210 2.34 4.29 -12.21
C PRO A 210 3.43 3.25 -12.53
N LEU A 211 3.25 1.99 -12.13
CA LEU A 211 4.20 0.91 -12.45
C LEU A 211 4.00 0.29 -13.85
N VAL A 212 2.81 0.40 -14.42
CA VAL A 212 2.47 -0.37 -15.62
C VAL A 212 3.23 0.12 -16.84
N LYS A 213 3.98 -0.80 -17.47
CA LYS A 213 4.73 -0.58 -18.72
C LYS A 213 5.80 0.52 -18.62
N THR A 214 6.28 0.85 -17.42
CA THR A 214 7.52 1.65 -17.23
C THR A 214 8.78 0.79 -17.41
N GLY A 215 8.67 -0.52 -17.19
CA GLY A 215 9.81 -1.44 -17.16
C GLY A 215 10.46 -1.57 -15.78
N HIS A 216 9.91 -0.91 -14.76
CA HIS A 216 10.34 -1.03 -13.37
C HIS A 216 9.45 -2.02 -12.60
N SER A 217 10.04 -2.81 -11.71
CA SER A 217 9.31 -3.55 -10.68
C SER A 217 9.02 -2.67 -9.47
N PHE A 218 8.14 -3.10 -8.57
CA PHE A 218 7.86 -2.39 -7.32
C PHE A 218 9.14 -2.20 -6.50
N ASP A 219 9.92 -3.25 -6.35
CA ASP A 219 11.20 -3.27 -5.62
C ASP A 219 12.20 -2.28 -6.23
N ASP A 220 12.37 -2.29 -7.55
CA ASP A 220 13.27 -1.35 -8.25
C ASP A 220 12.88 0.12 -8.00
N VAL A 221 11.58 0.40 -7.93
CA VAL A 221 11.06 1.75 -7.68
C VAL A 221 11.31 2.13 -6.23
N ALA A 222 11.00 1.25 -5.30
CA ALA A 222 11.17 1.51 -3.88
C ALA A 222 12.64 1.76 -3.53
N GLU A 223 13.57 0.92 -4.01
CA GLU A 223 15.01 1.12 -3.83
C GLU A 223 15.47 2.47 -4.39
N LYS A 224 15.10 2.80 -5.63
CA LYS A 224 15.49 4.07 -6.24
C LYS A 224 14.87 5.28 -5.57
N VAL A 225 13.66 5.16 -5.02
CA VAL A 225 13.05 6.25 -4.25
C VAL A 225 13.82 6.47 -2.95
N VAL A 226 14.18 5.41 -2.24
CA VAL A 226 15.05 5.51 -1.05
C VAL A 226 16.38 6.16 -1.42
N ASP A 227 17.07 5.65 -2.45
CA ASP A 227 18.38 6.17 -2.85
C ASP A 227 18.37 7.65 -3.26
N ASN A 228 17.32 8.10 -3.95
CA ASN A 228 17.25 9.47 -4.48
C ASN A 228 16.70 10.49 -3.48
N PHE A 229 15.74 10.09 -2.64
CA PHE A 229 15.00 11.02 -1.78
C PHE A 229 15.31 10.88 -0.28
N TYR A 230 15.86 9.73 0.15
CA TYR A 230 16.19 9.43 1.55
C TYR A 230 17.65 8.93 1.68
N PRO A 231 18.65 9.72 1.26
CA PRO A 231 20.05 9.30 1.20
C PRO A 231 20.66 8.94 2.57
N GLU A 232 20.02 9.32 3.67
CA GLU A 232 20.36 8.92 5.03
C GLU A 232 19.99 7.47 5.37
N VAL A 233 19.11 6.85 4.59
CA VAL A 233 18.71 5.45 4.72
C VAL A 233 19.74 4.59 3.99
N ASP A 234 20.62 3.93 4.74
CA ASP A 234 21.57 2.98 4.19
C ASP A 234 20.90 1.61 3.98
N LEU A 235 20.40 1.38 2.77
CA LEU A 235 19.76 0.13 2.36
C LEU A 235 20.61 -1.12 2.65
N GLU A 236 21.96 -1.02 2.59
CA GLU A 236 22.85 -2.16 2.89
C GLU A 236 22.79 -2.57 4.38
N THR A 237 22.40 -1.63 5.26
CA THR A 237 22.23 -1.88 6.69
C THR A 237 20.78 -2.16 7.10
N VAL A 238 19.81 -1.65 6.35
CA VAL A 238 18.37 -1.85 6.63
C VAL A 238 17.90 -3.22 6.14
N GLY A 239 18.44 -3.75 5.04
CA GLY A 239 18.10 -5.08 4.50
C GLY A 239 18.80 -6.28 5.17
N ARG A 240 19.64 -6.04 6.18
CA ARG A 240 20.19 -7.12 7.00
C ARG A 240 19.52 -7.09 8.35
N HIS A 241 18.43 -7.84 8.50
CA HIS A 241 18.23 -8.52 9.77
C HIS A 241 19.56 -9.22 10.10
N PRO A 242 20.24 -8.85 11.19
CA PRO A 242 21.46 -9.55 11.53
C PRO A 242 21.14 -11.04 11.69
N ASP A 243 21.95 -11.94 11.14
CA ASP A 243 21.76 -13.41 11.22
C ASP A 243 21.57 -13.92 12.67
N TRP A 244 21.87 -13.12 13.69
CA TRP A 244 21.63 -13.45 15.09
C TRP A 244 20.18 -13.23 15.57
N LEU A 245 19.31 -12.56 14.80
CA LEU A 245 17.87 -12.40 15.12
C LEU A 245 17.03 -13.59 14.63
N SER A 246 17.46 -14.28 13.57
CA SER A 246 16.85 -15.55 13.12
C SER A 246 17.23 -16.75 14.00
N GLU A 247 18.24 -16.60 14.87
CA GLU A 247 18.73 -17.68 15.75
C GLU A 247 18.32 -17.55 17.24
N TYR A 248 17.70 -16.46 17.68
CA TYR A 248 17.21 -16.34 19.07
C TYR A 248 15.82 -16.96 19.23
N ALA A 249 15.77 -18.30 19.16
CA ALA A 249 14.77 -19.01 19.95
C ALA A 249 15.02 -18.65 21.42
N ALA A 250 14.03 -18.10 22.12
CA ALA A 250 14.20 -17.71 23.52
C ALA A 250 14.76 -18.93 24.30
N PRO A 251 15.61 -18.77 25.34
CA PRO A 251 16.28 -19.89 26.03
C PRO A 251 15.35 -21.00 26.55
N ARG A 252 14.02 -20.77 26.57
CA ARG A 252 12.98 -21.73 26.96
C ARG A 252 12.04 -22.16 25.83
N GLU A 253 12.16 -21.61 24.63
CA GLU A 253 11.25 -21.87 23.51
C GLU A 253 11.42 -23.28 22.95
N LYS A 254 12.66 -23.76 22.79
CA LYS A 254 12.91 -25.17 22.43
C LYS A 254 12.38 -26.15 23.47
N GLU A 255 12.46 -25.79 24.76
CA GLU A 255 11.96 -26.61 25.85
C GLU A 255 10.41 -26.64 25.88
N LEU A 256 9.77 -25.50 25.59
CA LEU A 256 8.32 -25.36 25.49
C LEU A 256 7.76 -26.08 24.25
N LEU A 257 8.41 -25.95 23.09
CA LEU A 257 8.06 -26.67 21.87
C LEU A 257 8.24 -28.19 22.03
N GLY A 258 9.27 -28.62 22.77
CA GLY A 258 9.45 -30.01 23.17
C GLY A 258 8.29 -30.53 24.02
N LYS A 259 7.92 -29.79 25.07
CA LYS A 259 6.77 -30.14 25.94
C LYS A 259 5.44 -30.15 25.19
N ILE A 260 5.23 -29.22 24.27
CA ILE A 260 4.03 -29.19 23.41
C ILE A 260 3.98 -30.42 22.49
N ARG A 261 5.11 -30.84 21.91
CA ARG A 261 5.16 -32.06 21.08
C ARG A 261 4.90 -33.33 21.90
N GLU A 262 5.47 -33.45 23.09
CA GLU A 262 5.19 -34.58 24.00
C GLU A 262 3.72 -34.63 24.42
N LEU A 263 3.14 -33.48 24.79
CA LEU A 263 1.71 -33.37 25.12
C LEU A 263 0.82 -33.78 23.95
N LYS A 264 1.14 -33.34 22.72
CA LYS A 264 0.42 -33.73 21.50
C LYS A 264 0.53 -35.23 21.21
N MET A 265 1.70 -35.85 21.43
CA MET A 265 1.87 -37.29 21.25
C MET A 265 1.10 -38.10 22.30
N ASN A 266 1.08 -37.64 23.55
CA ASN A 266 0.35 -38.31 24.63
C ASN A 266 -1.17 -38.20 24.47
N LEU A 267 -1.67 -37.06 23.98
CA LEU A 267 -3.09 -36.89 23.62
C LEU A 267 -3.51 -37.81 22.47
N ARG A 268 -2.65 -38.01 21.47
CA ARG A 268 -2.92 -38.96 20.36
C ARG A 268 -2.82 -40.43 20.75
N ARG A 269 -2.22 -40.76 21.90
CA ARG A 269 -2.09 -42.14 22.41
C ARG A 269 -3.22 -42.55 23.35
N ASN A 270 -3.95 -41.58 23.91
CA ASN A 270 -4.99 -41.79 24.91
C ASN A 270 -6.42 -41.44 24.42
N GLY A 271 -6.59 -41.17 23.12
CA GLY A 271 -7.88 -41.09 22.44
C GLY A 271 -8.01 -42.24 21.44
#